data_AF-A0A1C5APA9-F1
#
_entry.id   AF-A0A1C5APA9-F1
#
_cell.length_a   1.000
_cell.length_b   1.000
_cell.length_c   1.000
_cell.angle_alpha   90.00
_cell.angle_beta   90.00
_cell.angle_gamma   90.00
#
_symmetry.space_group_name_H-M   'P 1'
#
loop_
_entity.id
_entity.type
_entity.pdbx_description
1 polymer ?
#
loop_
_entity_poly.entity_id
_entity_poly.type
_entity_poly.pdbx_seq_one_letter_code
_entity_poly.pdbx_strand_id
1 'polypeptide(L)'
;MRFGLADHQYGWDEQRRWRAAQPALPVGRWLVDPLVTTFGPDLAVVTTRFRYAGTGRQTPTWVRLSVGRRIVTAHVSEPTDPPTGSGTPT
;
A
#
# COMPACT_ATOMS: atom_id res chain seq x y z
N MET A 1 11.85 -1.01 -4.37
CA MET A 1 10.84 -1.55 -5.32
C MET A 1 9.44 -1.17 -4.82
N ARG A 2 8.47 -0.97 -5.70
CA ARG A 2 7.04 -0.87 -5.35
C ARG A 2 6.23 -1.90 -6.14
N PHE A 3 5.30 -2.58 -5.46
CA PHE A 3 4.17 -3.24 -6.10
C PHE A 3 2.92 -2.38 -5.96
N GLY A 4 2.27 -2.09 -7.08
CA GLY A 4 0.97 -1.43 -7.16
C GLY A 4 -0.16 -2.43 -7.37
N LEU A 5 -1.38 -1.90 -7.53
CA LEU A 5 -2.57 -2.72 -7.78
C LEU A 5 -2.48 -3.48 -9.12
N ALA A 6 -1.97 -2.83 -10.16
CA ALA A 6 -1.91 -3.37 -11.52
C ALA A 6 -0.51 -3.23 -12.17
N ASP A 7 0.51 -2.87 -11.38
CA ASP A 7 1.84 -2.55 -11.88
C ASP A 7 2.94 -2.81 -10.84
N HIS A 8 4.19 -2.62 -11.25
CA HIS A 8 5.35 -2.61 -10.36
C HIS A 8 6.43 -1.65 -10.87
N GLN A 9 7.29 -1.16 -9.98
CA GLN A 9 8.42 -0.27 -10.31
C GLN A 9 9.68 -0.66 -9.54
N TYR A 10 10.79 -0.77 -10.27
CA TYR A 10 12.13 -1.02 -9.77
C TYR A 10 12.93 0.28 -9.72
N GLY A 11 13.42 0.63 -8.53
CA GLY A 11 14.22 1.83 -8.32
C GLY A 11 13.45 3.15 -8.40
N TRP A 12 14.20 4.24 -8.24
CA TRP A 12 13.63 5.59 -8.12
C TRP A 12 13.10 6.15 -9.44
N ASP A 13 13.81 5.92 -10.55
CA ASP A 13 13.47 6.54 -11.84
C ASP A 13 12.12 6.03 -12.38
N GLU A 14 11.86 4.73 -12.28
CA GLU A 14 10.57 4.15 -12.66
C GLU A 14 9.44 4.68 -11.78
N GLN A 15 9.66 4.79 -10.46
CA GLN A 15 8.68 5.36 -9.55
C GLN A 15 8.40 6.83 -9.86
N ARG A 16 9.43 7.61 -10.21
CA ARG A 16 9.29 9.04 -10.55
C ARG A 16 8.49 9.21 -11.85
N ARG A 17 8.83 8.44 -12.90
CA ARG A 17 8.08 8.44 -14.17
C ARG A 17 6.63 8.03 -13.95
N TRP A 18 6.42 6.95 -13.20
CA TRP A 18 5.08 6.47 -12.85
C TRP A 18 4.28 7.56 -12.12
N ARG A 19 4.83 8.16 -11.07
CA ARG A 19 4.17 9.23 -10.29
C ARG A 19 3.81 10.46 -11.14
N ALA A 20 4.64 10.81 -12.11
CA ALA A 20 4.37 11.93 -13.01
C ALA A 20 3.20 11.65 -13.97
N ALA A 21 2.94 10.37 -14.29
CA ALA A 21 1.86 9.94 -15.16
C ALA A 21 0.57 9.56 -14.40
N GLN A 22 0.63 9.35 -13.09
CA GLN A 22 -0.54 8.90 -12.34
C GLN A 22 -1.54 10.02 -12.07
N PRO A 23 -2.85 9.75 -12.19
CA PRO A 23 -3.87 10.67 -11.73
C PRO A 23 -3.81 10.83 -10.21
N ALA A 24 -4.44 11.90 -9.71
CA ALA A 24 -4.60 12.10 -8.27
C ALA A 24 -5.31 10.91 -7.64
N LEU A 25 -5.01 10.66 -6.35
CA LEU A 25 -5.73 9.65 -5.61
C LEU A 25 -7.22 9.97 -5.61
N PRO A 26 -8.08 8.96 -5.74
CA PRO A 26 -9.50 9.21 -5.83
C PRO A 26 -10.10 9.86 -4.57
N VAL A 27 -11.15 10.67 -4.79
CA VAL A 27 -11.89 11.33 -3.72
C VAL A 27 -12.57 10.29 -2.84
N GLY A 28 -12.60 10.54 -1.53
CA GLY A 28 -13.23 9.64 -0.57
C GLY A 28 -12.41 8.39 -0.26
N ARG A 29 -11.10 8.39 -0.49
CA ARG A 29 -10.21 7.37 0.07
C ARG A 29 -9.97 7.63 1.56
N TRP A 30 -10.17 6.63 2.42
CA TRP A 30 -9.77 6.69 3.83
C TRP A 30 -9.08 5.41 4.31
N LEU A 31 -8.28 5.54 5.38
CA LEU A 31 -7.56 4.43 6.00
C LEU A 31 -8.42 3.70 7.03
N VAL A 32 -8.19 2.41 7.20
CA VAL A 32 -8.84 1.52 8.16
C VAL A 32 -7.77 0.69 8.86
N ASP A 33 -7.86 0.61 10.18
CA ASP A 33 -6.92 -0.09 11.07
C ASP A 33 -5.44 0.17 10.75
N PRO A 34 -4.97 1.42 10.84
CA PRO A 34 -3.55 1.71 10.67
C PRO A 34 -2.77 1.10 11.83
N LEU A 35 -1.94 0.09 11.52
CA LEU A 35 -0.99 -0.49 12.45
C LEU A 35 0.42 -0.06 12.09
N VAL A 36 1.14 0.49 13.06
CA VAL A 36 2.56 0.84 12.92
C VAL A 36 3.36 -0.06 13.84
N THR A 37 4.29 -0.84 13.27
CA THR A 37 5.21 -1.69 14.02
C THR A 37 6.63 -1.20 13.80
N THR A 38 7.36 -0.93 14.88
CA THR A 38 8.74 -0.42 14.84
C THR A 38 9.73 -1.49 15.27
N PHE A 39 10.89 -1.52 14.61
CA PHE A 39 12.04 -2.35 15.00
C PHE A 39 13.21 -1.42 15.28
N GLY A 40 13.43 -1.12 16.57
CA GLY A 40 14.34 -0.06 16.98
C GLY A 40 13.91 1.33 16.49
N PRO A 41 14.83 2.32 16.50
CA PRO A 41 14.49 3.71 16.15
C PRO A 41 14.40 3.95 14.63
N ASP A 42 14.96 3.05 13.83
CA ASP A 42 15.27 3.33 12.42
C ASP A 42 14.37 2.60 11.43
N LEU A 43 13.67 1.53 11.82
CA LEU A 43 12.80 0.77 10.93
C LEU A 43 11.36 0.80 11.44
N ALA A 44 10.41 1.03 10.54
CA ALA A 44 8.99 0.89 10.80
C ALA A 44 8.28 0.22 9.61
N VAL A 45 7.37 -0.69 9.90
CA VAL A 45 6.43 -1.25 8.92
C VAL A 45 5.06 -0.70 9.28
N VAL A 46 4.41 -0.09 8.29
CA VAL A 46 3.01 0.34 8.43
C VAL A 46 2.16 -0.65 7.65
N THR A 47 1.12 -1.19 8.26
CA THR A 47 0.13 -2.04 7.59
C THR A 47 -1.23 -1.41 7.81
N THR A 48 -1.97 -1.18 6.74
CA THR A 48 -3.31 -0.61 6.86
C THR A 48 -4.18 -1.05 5.70
N ARG A 49 -5.48 -1.18 5.98
CA ARG A 49 -6.50 -1.29 4.94
C ARG A 49 -6.89 0.11 4.50
N PHE A 50 -7.43 0.25 3.30
CA PHE A 50 -8.08 1.48 2.88
C PHE A 50 -9.37 1.15 2.15
N ARG A 51 -10.28 2.12 2.10
CA ARG A 51 -11.52 2.00 1.33
C ARG A 51 -11.49 3.00 0.19
N TYR A 52 -11.78 2.49 -1.01
CA TYR A 52 -12.08 3.28 -2.20
C TYR A 52 -12.66 2.33 -3.26
N ALA A 53 -13.94 2.49 -3.61
CA ALA A 53 -14.68 1.58 -4.51
C ALA A 53 -14.59 0.07 -4.16
N GLY A 54 -14.12 -0.27 -2.95
CA GLY A 54 -13.70 -1.61 -2.56
C GLY A 54 -12.79 -1.57 -1.31
N THR A 55 -12.20 -2.72 -0.95
CA THR A 55 -11.20 -2.81 0.13
C THR A 55 -9.82 -2.96 -0.46
N GLY A 56 -8.89 -2.09 -0.10
CA GLY A 56 -7.47 -2.24 -0.42
C GLY A 56 -6.62 -2.48 0.82
N ARG A 57 -5.39 -2.94 0.61
CA ARG A 57 -4.32 -3.06 1.61
C ARG A 57 -3.09 -2.32 1.12
N GLN A 58 -2.38 -1.66 2.03
CA GLN A 58 -1.07 -1.10 1.76
C GLN A 58 -0.10 -1.41 2.91
N THR A 59 1.13 -1.75 2.54
CA THR A 59 2.21 -2.04 3.49
C THR A 59 3.51 -1.35 3.07
N PRO A 60 3.72 -0.07 3.42
CA PRO A 60 5.01 0.59 3.24
C PRO A 60 5.97 0.31 4.40
N THR A 61 7.21 0.00 4.05
CA THR A 61 8.34 -0.08 4.99
C THR A 61 9.13 1.22 4.96
N TRP A 62 9.35 1.79 6.14
CA TRP A 62 10.03 3.05 6.36
C TRP A 62 11.37 2.84 7.05
N VAL A 63 12.40 3.49 6.52
CA VAL A 63 13.73 3.53 7.13
C VAL A 63 14.09 4.98 7.46
N ARG A 64 14.65 5.24 8.64
CA ARG A 64 15.29 6.51 8.99
C ARG A 64 16.65 6.57 8.30
N LEU A 65 16.79 7.49 7.35
CA LEU A 65 18.05 7.84 6.71
C LEU A 65 18.55 9.18 7.26
N SER A 66 19.76 9.60 6.88
CA SER A 66 20.32 10.91 7.25
C SER A 66 19.41 12.09 6.86
N VAL A 67 18.65 11.93 5.77
CA VAL A 67 17.67 12.91 5.25
C VAL A 67 16.27 12.76 5.85
N GLY A 68 16.13 11.95 6.89
CA GLY A 68 14.86 11.62 7.56
C GLY A 68 14.25 10.29 7.11
N ARG A 69 13.02 10.03 7.57
CA ARG A 69 12.31 8.78 7.24
C ARG A 69 11.90 8.74 5.78
N ARG A 70 12.13 7.61 5.11
CA ARG A 70 11.75 7.36 3.71
C ARG A 70 11.14 5.99 3.56
N ILE A 71 10.19 5.85 2.63
CA ILE A 71 9.67 4.55 2.22
C ILE A 71 10.73 3.89 1.33
N VAL A 72 11.22 2.72 1.75
CA VAL A 72 12.23 1.96 0.99
C VAL A 72 11.62 0.87 0.13
N THR A 73 10.45 0.37 0.53
CA THR A 73 9.62 -0.55 -0.25
C THR A 73 8.15 -0.37 0.13
N ALA A 74 7.26 -0.67 -0.80
CA ALA A 74 5.82 -0.65 -0.56
C ALA A 74 5.10 -1.68 -1.42
N HIS A 75 4.06 -2.28 -0.85
CA HIS A 75 3.12 -3.14 -1.54
C HIS A 75 1.72 -2.56 -1.39
N VAL A 76 0.96 -2.50 -2.49
CA VAL A 76 -0.47 -2.18 -2.49
C VAL A 76 -1.21 -3.29 -3.23
N SER A 77 -2.28 -3.81 -2.62
CA SER A 77 -3.08 -4.91 -3.18
C SER A 77 -4.55 -4.74 -2.85
N GLU A 78 -5.43 -5.38 -3.61
CA GLU A 78 -6.83 -5.59 -3.26
C GLU A 78 -7.03 -7.09 -2.96
N PRO A 79 -7.78 -7.47 -1.91
CA PRO A 79 -8.29 -8.82 -1.80
C PRO A 79 -9.22 -9.07 -2.98
N THR A 80 -9.14 -10.25 -3.59
CA THR A 80 -10.25 -10.75 -4.39
C THR A 80 -11.45 -10.89 -3.45
N ASP A 81 -12.58 -10.26 -3.79
CA ASP A 81 -13.83 -10.63 -3.14
C ASP A 81 -14.05 -12.13 -3.40
N PRO A 82 -14.46 -12.92 -2.38
CA PRO A 82 -14.84 -14.29 -2.65
C PRO A 82 -15.93 -14.28 -3.74
N PRO A 83 -15.88 -15.20 -4.72
CA PRO A 83 -16.95 -15.28 -5.72
C PRO A 83 -18.28 -15.32 -4.97
N THR A 84 -19.18 -14.40 -5.30
CA THR A 84 -20.51 -14.37 -4.70
C THR A 84 -21.24 -15.63 -5.16
N GLY A 85 -21.11 -16.70 -4.37
CA GLY A 85 -21.59 -18.05 -4.65
C GLY A 85 -22.20 -18.63 -3.39
N SER A 86 -23.52 -18.62 -3.39
CA SER A 86 -24.48 -19.18 -2.43
C SER A 86 -24.16 -20.60 -1.94
N GLY A 87 -24.37 -20.84 -0.64
CA GLY A 87 -24.50 -22.19 -0.09
C GLY A 87 -24.45 -22.21 1.43
N THR A 88 -25.61 -22.14 2.08
CA THR A 88 -25.78 -22.50 3.50
C THR A 88 -25.30 -23.95 3.71
N PRO A 89 -24.43 -24.25 4.69
CA PRO A 89 -24.20 -25.64 5.08
C PRO A 89 -25.38 -26.13 5.92
N THR A 90 -26.00 -27.22 5.47
CA THR A 90 -27.02 -28.00 6.21
C THR A 90 -26.40 -28.75 7.37
#